data_AF-A0A8T9T124-F1
#
_entry.id   AF-A0A8T9T124-F1
#
_cell.length_a   1.000
_cell.length_b   1.000
_cell.length_c   1.000
_cell.angle_alpha   90.00
_cell.angle_beta   90.00
_cell.angle_gamma   90.00
#
_symmetry.space_group_name_H-M   'P 1'
#
loop_
_entity.id
_entity.type
_entity.pdbx_description
1 polymer ?
#
loop_
_entity_poly.entity_id
_entity_poly.type
_entity_poly.pdbx_seq_one_letter_code
_entity_poly.pdbx_strand_id
1 'polypeptide(L)'
;MITQLLPLLLVLAATFIYAGIAAGSNAYQIKRDFDVSHLWETRERIAAITGFVVLAYAHRGVSHWWAALAPPCAFAAAACLFGLRFDIRLNLRRALGRYYVGQDANTAALDKQVGQWQLSGRTYAYLKLAGVILFSAAAVLLGRA
;
A
#
# COMPACT_ATOMS: atom_id res chain seq x y z
N MET A 1 9.72 -0.55 24.23
CA MET A 1 9.32 0.25 23.03
C MET A 1 9.69 -0.40 21.70
N ILE A 2 10.88 -1.01 21.57
CA ILE A 2 11.36 -1.63 20.31
C ILE A 2 10.54 -2.86 19.90
N THR A 3 10.16 -3.70 20.86
CA THR A 3 9.34 -4.91 20.62
C THR A 3 8.01 -4.59 19.96
N GLN A 4 7.40 -3.46 20.32
CA GLN A 4 6.12 -2.95 19.80
C GLN A 4 6.19 -2.54 18.32
N LEU A 5 7.32 -1.95 17.92
CA LEU A 5 7.57 -1.42 16.58
C LEU A 5 7.97 -2.50 15.57
N LEU A 6 8.67 -3.54 16.03
CA LEU A 6 9.24 -4.56 15.16
C LEU A 6 8.25 -5.15 14.13
N PRO A 7 7.04 -5.62 14.50
CA PRO A 7 6.14 -6.21 13.52
C PRO A 7 5.61 -5.20 12.52
N LEU A 8 5.33 -3.96 12.95
CA LEU A 8 4.97 -2.89 12.02
C LEU A 8 6.11 -2.61 11.03
N LEU A 9 7.35 -2.51 11.52
CA LEU A 9 8.52 -2.25 10.67
C LEU A 9 8.73 -3.38 9.65
N LEU A 10 8.56 -4.64 10.06
CA LEU A 10 8.65 -5.80 9.15
C LEU A 10 7.57 -5.73 8.07
N VAL A 11 6.32 -5.42 8.44
CA VAL A 11 5.21 -5.25 7.48
C VAL A 11 5.52 -4.12 6.49
N LEU A 12 5.93 -2.95 6.99
CA LEU A 12 6.21 -1.79 6.13
C LEU A 12 7.42 -2.05 5.21
N ALA A 13 8.47 -2.69 5.72
CA ALA A 13 9.64 -3.04 4.93
C ALA A 13 9.31 -4.06 3.83
N ALA A 14 8.62 -5.15 4.18
CA ALA A 14 8.18 -6.16 3.21
C ALA A 14 7.29 -5.53 2.13
N THR A 15 6.36 -4.67 2.56
CA THR A 15 5.45 -3.98 1.65
C THR A 15 6.17 -3.00 0.73
N PHE A 16 7.17 -2.27 1.24
CA PHE A 16 7.98 -1.35 0.43
C PHE A 16 8.78 -2.08 -0.65
N ILE A 17 9.38 -3.22 -0.31
CA ILE A 17 10.12 -4.08 -1.25
C ILE A 17 9.14 -4.63 -2.29
N TYR A 18 8.04 -5.24 -1.84
CA TYR A 18 7.02 -5.83 -2.70
C TYR A 18 6.44 -4.80 -3.68
N ALA A 19 6.10 -3.59 -3.24
CA ALA A 19 5.64 -2.51 -4.10
C ALA A 19 6.68 -2.11 -5.16
N GLY A 20 7.97 -2.19 -4.82
CA GLY A 20 9.06 -1.94 -5.76
C GLY A 20 9.19 -2.99 -6.86
N ILE A 21 9.01 -4.26 -6.51
CA ILE A 21 9.07 -5.39 -7.45
C ILE A 21 7.80 -5.42 -8.32
N ALA A 22 6.63 -5.27 -7.71
CA ALA A 22 5.34 -5.33 -8.38
C ALA A 22 5.10 -4.18 -9.36
N ALA A 23 5.73 -3.01 -9.15
CA ALA A 23 5.63 -1.88 -10.06
C ALA A 23 6.21 -2.23 -11.44
N GLY A 24 5.34 -2.70 -12.35
CA GLY A 24 5.69 -3.07 -13.72
C GLY A 24 5.83 -4.58 -13.97
N SER A 25 5.48 -5.47 -13.02
CA SER A 25 5.50 -6.93 -13.26
C SER A 25 4.60 -7.33 -14.44
N ASN A 26 3.53 -6.58 -14.67
CA ASN A 26 2.54 -6.89 -15.70
C ASN A 26 2.65 -5.97 -16.93
N ALA A 27 3.67 -5.09 -16.97
CA ALA A 27 3.93 -4.24 -18.14
C ALA A 27 4.17 -5.07 -19.41
N TYR A 28 4.76 -6.27 -19.26
CA TYR A 28 4.98 -7.21 -20.35
C TYR A 28 3.69 -7.89 -20.83
N GLN A 29 2.79 -8.25 -19.90
CA GLN A 29 1.51 -8.89 -20.21
C GLN A 29 0.55 -7.89 -20.86
N ILE A 30 0.49 -6.67 -20.34
CA ILE A 30 -0.25 -5.54 -20.93
C ILE A 30 0.27 -5.24 -22.35
N LYS A 31 1.59 -5.23 -22.57
CA LYS A 31 2.19 -5.01 -23.90
C LYS A 31 1.82 -6.10 -24.92
N ARG A 32 1.34 -7.26 -24.47
CA ARG A 32 0.94 -8.40 -25.30
C ARG A 32 -0.58 -8.57 -25.37
N ASP A 33 -1.35 -7.56 -25.00
CA ASP A 33 -2.82 -7.56 -25.00
C ASP A 33 -3.44 -8.70 -24.15
N PHE A 34 -2.73 -9.16 -23.11
CA PHE A 34 -3.38 -10.03 -22.11
C PHE A 34 -4.39 -9.21 -21.30
N ASP A 35 -5.61 -9.73 -21.17
CA ASP A 35 -6.64 -9.18 -20.28
C ASP A 35 -6.27 -9.48 -18.82
N VAL A 36 -5.38 -8.66 -18.27
CA VAL A 36 -5.01 -8.73 -16.86
C VAL A 36 -6.06 -7.96 -16.06
N SER A 37 -6.96 -8.69 -15.41
CA SER A 37 -7.97 -8.07 -14.56
C SER A 37 -7.30 -7.25 -13.45
N HIS A 38 -7.48 -5.93 -13.47
CA HIS A 38 -7.00 -5.02 -12.42
C HIS A 38 -7.53 -5.41 -11.02
N LEU A 39 -8.70 -6.06 -10.97
CA LEU A 39 -9.26 -6.58 -9.73
C LEU A 39 -8.47 -7.78 -9.21
N TRP A 40 -8.00 -8.66 -10.09
CA TRP A 40 -7.15 -9.79 -9.73
C TRP A 40 -5.81 -9.33 -9.16
N GLU A 41 -5.12 -8.40 -9.83
CA GLU A 41 -3.87 -7.84 -9.32
C GLU A 41 -4.04 -7.17 -7.95
N THR A 42 -5.14 -6.43 -7.78
CA THR A 42 -5.44 -5.76 -6.52
C THR A 42 -5.67 -6.80 -5.41
N ARG A 43 -6.37 -7.90 -5.71
CA ARG A 43 -6.58 -9.02 -4.77
C ARG A 43 -5.26 -9.70 -4.39
N GLU A 44 -4.39 -10.01 -5.35
CA GLU A 44 -3.08 -10.61 -5.08
C GLU A 44 -2.21 -9.71 -4.19
N ARG A 45 -2.20 -8.40 -4.48
CA ARG A 45 -1.43 -7.43 -3.70
C ARG A 45 -1.97 -7.27 -2.28
N ILE A 46 -3.30 -7.23 -2.12
CA ILE A 46 -3.94 -7.21 -0.80
C ILE A 46 -3.65 -8.51 -0.04
N ALA A 47 -3.75 -9.67 -0.69
CA ALA A 47 -3.45 -10.95 -0.06
C ALA A 47 -2.00 -11.03 0.44
N ALA A 48 -1.04 -10.52 -0.33
CA ALA A 48 0.35 -10.43 0.08
C ALA A 48 0.53 -9.54 1.33
N ILE A 49 -0.06 -8.35 1.34
CA ILE A 49 -0.01 -7.44 2.49
C ILE A 49 -0.66 -8.08 3.72
N THR A 50 -1.82 -8.74 3.55
CA THR A 50 -2.48 -9.49 4.62
C THR A 50 -1.56 -10.59 5.16
N GLY A 51 -0.89 -11.35 4.30
CA GLY A 51 0.09 -12.35 4.69
C GLY A 51 1.23 -11.77 5.52
N PHE A 52 1.81 -10.64 5.11
CA PHE A 52 2.85 -9.95 5.88
C PHE A 52 2.37 -9.56 7.27
N VAL A 53 1.16 -9.01 7.38
CA VAL A 53 0.56 -8.61 8.65
C VAL A 53 0.30 -9.82 9.54
N VAL A 54 -0.29 -10.88 9.00
CA VAL A 54 -0.56 -12.12 9.76
C VAL A 54 0.75 -12.69 10.27
N LEU A 55 1.78 -12.86 9.44
CA LEU A 55 3.07 -13.41 9.87
C LEU A 55 3.75 -12.53 10.92
N ALA A 56 3.74 -11.21 10.73
CA ALA A 56 4.36 -10.27 11.66
C ALA A 56 3.62 -10.22 13.01
N TYR A 57 2.31 -10.43 13.05
CA TYR A 57 1.51 -10.33 14.28
C TYR A 57 1.09 -11.68 14.87
N ALA A 58 1.30 -12.81 14.19
CA ALA A 58 0.84 -14.15 14.62
C ALA A 58 1.35 -14.58 16.00
N HIS A 59 2.55 -14.14 16.38
CA HIS A 59 3.17 -14.47 17.66
C HIS A 59 2.67 -13.59 18.81
N ARG A 60 1.83 -12.59 18.55
CA ARG A 60 1.30 -11.69 19.58
C ARG A 60 0.00 -12.23 20.15
N GLY A 61 0.00 -12.52 21.45
CA GLY A 61 -1.25 -12.71 22.18
C GLY A 61 -2.05 -11.40 22.22
N VAL A 62 -3.38 -11.52 22.30
CA VAL A 62 -4.28 -10.38 22.51
C VAL A 62 -4.56 -10.25 24.00
N SER A 63 -3.80 -9.39 24.69
CA SER A 63 -3.95 -9.08 26.12
C SER A 63 -5.23 -8.28 26.39
N HIS A 64 -5.55 -7.36 25.47
CA HIS A 64 -6.72 -6.49 25.55
C HIS A 64 -7.46 -6.43 24.21
N TRP A 65 -8.78 -6.29 24.23
CA TRP A 65 -9.59 -6.35 23.00
C TRP A 65 -9.19 -5.31 21.95
N TRP A 66 -8.74 -4.12 22.37
CA TRP A 66 -8.29 -3.07 21.46
C TRP A 66 -6.93 -3.39 20.80
N ALA A 67 -6.10 -4.23 21.41
CA ALA A 67 -4.83 -4.64 20.81
C ALA A 67 -5.05 -5.47 19.53
N ALA A 68 -6.23 -6.08 19.38
CA ALA A 68 -6.66 -6.73 18.14
C ALA A 68 -6.83 -5.75 16.96
N LEU A 69 -6.90 -4.44 17.22
CA LEU A 69 -6.97 -3.40 16.17
C LEU A 69 -5.58 -3.01 15.63
N ALA A 70 -4.49 -3.40 16.28
CA ALA A 70 -3.14 -3.09 15.81
C ALA A 70 -2.80 -3.71 14.44
N PRO A 71 -3.10 -5.01 14.16
CA PRO A 71 -2.87 -5.59 12.83
C PRO A 71 -3.69 -4.92 11.70
N PRO A 72 -5.00 -4.64 11.85
CA PRO A 72 -5.76 -3.85 10.88
C PRO A 72 -5.17 -2.46 10.61
N CYS A 73 -4.70 -1.75 11.65
CA CYS A 73 -4.01 -0.47 11.44
C CYS A 73 -2.68 -0.66 10.68
N ALA A 74 -1.89 -1.69 11.01
CA ALA A 74 -0.67 -1.98 10.27
C ALA A 74 -0.94 -2.33 8.80
N PHE A 75 -2.02 -3.08 8.53
CA PHE A 75 -2.50 -3.35 7.18
C PHE A 75 -2.86 -2.06 6.44
N ALA A 76 -3.63 -1.16 7.06
CA ALA A 76 -4.02 0.11 6.44
C ALA A 76 -2.80 0.99 6.13
N ALA A 77 -1.83 1.07 7.05
CA ALA A 77 -0.56 1.75 6.82
C ALA A 77 0.21 1.14 5.65
N ALA A 78 0.29 -0.19 5.60
CA ALA A 78 0.95 -0.92 4.53
C ALA A 78 0.27 -0.72 3.17
N ALA A 79 -1.07 -0.77 3.11
CA ALA A 79 -1.81 -0.51 1.88
C ALA A 79 -1.56 0.91 1.35
N CYS A 80 -1.55 1.92 2.23
CA CYS A 80 -1.22 3.29 1.86
C CYS A 80 0.23 3.39 1.33
N LEU A 81 1.18 2.74 2.00
CA LEU A 81 2.58 2.72 1.61
C LEU A 81 2.78 2.02 0.27
N PHE A 82 2.12 0.88 0.07
CA PHE A 82 2.12 0.14 -1.18
C PHE A 82 1.66 1.03 -2.33
N GLY A 83 0.48 1.64 -2.20
CA GLY A 83 -0.07 2.52 -3.23
C GLY A 83 0.86 3.68 -3.56
N LEU A 84 1.39 4.37 -2.54
CA LEU A 84 2.31 5.49 -2.73
C LEU A 84 3.58 5.06 -3.48
N ARG A 85 4.18 3.95 -3.02
CA ARG A 85 5.47 3.47 -3.51
C ARG A 85 5.36 2.81 -4.89
N PHE A 86 4.22 2.20 -5.18
CA PHE A 86 3.87 1.63 -6.47
C PHE A 86 3.71 2.74 -7.52
N ASP A 87 2.89 3.76 -7.23
CA ASP A 87 2.63 4.88 -8.15
C ASP A 87 3.92 5.62 -8.52
N ILE A 88 4.76 5.95 -7.52
CA ILE A 88 6.03 6.64 -7.76
C ILE A 88 6.92 5.85 -8.71
N ARG A 89 7.04 4.52 -8.55
CA ARG A 89 7.87 3.71 -9.46
C ARG A 89 7.25 3.57 -10.83
N LEU A 90 5.94 3.39 -10.91
CA LEU A 90 5.25 3.26 -12.18
C LEU A 90 5.45 4.53 -13.00
N ASN A 91 5.26 5.70 -12.39
CA ASN A 91 5.49 7.00 -13.01
C ASN A 91 6.94 7.17 -13.46
N LEU A 92 7.92 6.84 -12.60
CA LEU A 92 9.34 6.91 -12.96
C LEU A 92 9.69 5.99 -14.12
N ARG A 93 9.14 4.76 -14.17
CA ARG A 93 9.37 3.82 -15.29
C ARG A 93 8.78 4.31 -16.60
N ARG A 94 7.67 5.05 -16.54
CA ARG A 94 7.00 5.65 -17.70
C ARG A 94 7.54 7.03 -18.07
N ALA A 95 8.62 7.49 -17.42
CA ALA A 95 9.19 8.84 -17.56
C ALA A 95 8.16 9.97 -17.30
N LEU A 96 7.16 9.68 -16.46
CA LEU A 96 6.14 10.64 -16.04
C LEU A 96 6.60 11.39 -14.78
N GLY A 97 5.93 12.51 -14.50
CA GLY A 97 6.16 13.25 -13.27
C GLY A 97 5.93 12.38 -12.03
N ARG A 98 6.71 12.60 -10.97
CA ARG A 98 6.68 11.78 -9.73
C ARG A 98 5.29 11.62 -9.10
N TYR A 99 4.44 12.65 -9.28
CA TYR A 99 3.07 12.73 -8.75
C TYR A 99 2.04 12.77 -9.88
N TYR A 100 2.38 12.20 -11.03
CA TYR A 100 1.48 12.16 -12.17
C TYR A 100 0.30 11.22 -11.90
N VAL A 101 -0.89 11.72 -12.24
CA VAL A 101 -2.19 11.04 -12.19
C VAL A 101 -2.94 11.58 -13.42
N GLY A 102 -3.15 10.78 -14.46
CA GLY A 102 -3.81 11.23 -15.71
C GLY A 102 -3.56 10.35 -16.95
N GLN A 103 -4.51 10.40 -17.90
CA GLN A 103 -4.57 9.90 -19.31
C GLN A 103 -3.91 8.57 -19.74
N ASP A 104 -3.13 7.90 -18.92
CA ASP A 104 -2.56 6.60 -19.24
C ASP A 104 -3.66 5.55 -19.11
N ALA A 105 -3.93 4.82 -20.19
CA ALA A 105 -4.98 3.80 -20.26
C ALA A 105 -4.87 2.77 -19.12
N ASN A 106 -3.65 2.54 -18.60
CA ASN A 106 -3.39 1.57 -17.53
C ASN A 106 -3.59 2.11 -16.10
N THR A 107 -3.67 3.43 -15.91
CA THR A 107 -4.04 4.08 -14.63
C THR A 107 -5.38 4.80 -14.70
N ALA A 108 -6.02 4.80 -15.88
CA ALA A 108 -7.23 5.54 -16.19
C ALA A 108 -8.39 5.31 -15.20
N ALA A 109 -8.53 4.13 -14.60
CA ALA A 109 -9.57 3.88 -13.60
C ALA A 109 -9.34 4.66 -12.30
N LEU A 110 -8.10 4.62 -11.76
CA LEU A 110 -7.73 5.39 -10.57
C LEU A 110 -7.70 6.89 -10.89
N ASP A 111 -7.23 7.26 -12.07
CA ASP A 111 -7.18 8.66 -12.53
C ASP A 111 -8.60 9.25 -12.66
N LYS A 112 -9.57 8.47 -13.18
CA LYS A 112 -10.99 8.86 -13.22
C LYS A 112 -11.56 9.07 -11.83
N GLN A 113 -11.27 8.17 -10.89
CA GLN A 113 -11.80 8.25 -9.53
C GLN A 113 -11.19 9.43 -8.75
N VAL A 114 -9.88 9.65 -8.87
CA VAL A 114 -9.19 10.80 -8.25
C VAL A 114 -9.67 12.12 -8.89
N GLY A 115 -9.94 12.12 -10.20
CA GLY A 115 -10.55 13.24 -10.92
C GLY A 115 -11.97 13.58 -10.41
N GLN A 116 -12.79 12.58 -10.09
CA GLN A 116 -14.11 12.79 -9.48
C GLN A 116 -14.02 13.46 -8.10
N TRP A 117 -12.94 13.20 -7.35
CA TRP A 117 -12.67 13.85 -6.06
C TRP A 117 -12.00 15.22 -6.19
N GLN A 118 -11.75 15.70 -7.42
CA GLN A 118 -11.08 16.97 -7.71
C GLN A 118 -9.71 17.11 -7.03
N LEU A 119 -9.01 15.98 -6.82
CA LEU A 119 -7.71 15.97 -6.17
C LEU A 119 -6.59 16.00 -7.20
N SER A 120 -5.56 16.80 -6.93
CA SER A 120 -4.31 16.71 -7.70
C SER A 120 -3.54 15.43 -7.32
N GLY A 121 -2.71 14.92 -8.24
CA GLY A 121 -1.87 13.76 -7.95
C GLY A 121 -0.89 13.98 -6.78
N ARG A 122 -0.45 15.23 -6.54
CA ARG A 122 0.33 15.60 -5.35
C ARG A 122 -0.49 15.47 -4.08
N THR A 123 -1.69 16.03 -4.07
CA THR A 123 -2.60 15.95 -2.92
C THR A 123 -2.92 14.51 -2.58
N TYR A 124 -3.21 13.69 -3.60
CA TYR A 124 -3.48 12.27 -3.43
C TYR A 124 -2.28 11.50 -2.87
N ALA A 125 -1.07 11.79 -3.34
CA ALA A 125 0.16 11.20 -2.77
C ALA A 125 0.37 11.62 -1.30
N TYR A 126 0.09 12.87 -0.94
CA TYR A 126 0.16 13.33 0.45
C TYR A 126 -0.88 12.68 1.35
N LEU A 127 -2.10 12.43 0.85
CA LEU A 127 -3.12 11.69 1.60
C LEU A 127 -2.67 10.25 1.88
N LYS A 128 -2.05 9.57 0.90
CA LYS A 128 -1.45 8.25 1.13
C LYS A 128 -0.35 8.32 2.19
N LEU A 129 0.56 9.30 2.10
CA LEU A 129 1.62 9.48 3.08
C LEU A 129 1.07 9.75 4.49
N ALA A 130 0.07 10.63 4.62
CA ALA A 130 -0.62 10.88 5.88
C ALA A 130 -1.27 9.61 6.42
N GLY A 131 -1.90 8.81 5.56
CA GLY A 131 -2.43 7.49 5.91
C GLY A 131 -1.36 6.57 6.49
N VAL A 132 -0.19 6.46 5.85
CA VAL A 132 0.94 5.68 6.37
C VAL A 132 1.29 6.12 7.79
N ILE A 133 1.45 7.42 8.02
CA ILE A 133 1.85 7.97 9.33
C ILE A 133 0.78 7.71 10.39
N LEU A 134 -0.48 8.07 10.11
CA LEU A 134 -1.58 7.98 11.06
C LEU A 134 -1.85 6.52 11.46
N PHE A 135 -1.93 5.61 10.49
CA PHE A 135 -2.18 4.20 10.76
C PHE A 135 -0.98 3.50 11.40
N SER A 136 0.25 3.91 11.08
CA SER A 136 1.46 3.44 11.77
C SER A 136 1.45 3.85 13.24
N ALA A 137 1.14 5.11 13.53
CA ALA A 137 1.04 5.61 14.91
C ALA A 137 -0.05 4.86 15.68
N ALA A 138 -1.25 4.68 15.09
CA ALA A 138 -2.33 3.90 15.68
C ALA A 138 -1.91 2.45 15.95
N ALA A 139 -1.28 1.77 15.00
CA ALA A 139 -0.81 0.40 15.16
C ALA A 139 0.19 0.24 16.31
N VAL A 140 1.10 1.20 16.48
CA VAL A 140 2.06 1.21 17.59
C VAL A 140 1.38 1.49 18.93
N LEU A 141 0.48 2.47 18.98
CA LEU A 141 -0.21 2.85 20.21
C LEU A 141 -1.13 1.72 20.71
N LEU A 142 -1.86 1.08 19.79
CA LEU A 142 -2.75 -0.04 20.11
C LEU A 142 -1.98 -1.31 20.47
N GLY A 143 -0.79 -1.51 19.90
CA GLY A 143 0.07 -2.63 20.24
C GLY A 143 0.65 -2.53 21.65
N ARG A 144 0.86 -1.32 22.19
CA ARG A 144 1.61 -1.04 23.44
C ARG A 144 1.07 -1.67 24.71
N ALA A 145 -0.14 -2.22 24.68
CA ALA A 145 -0.84 -2.76 25.84
C ALA A 145 -0.43 -4.21 26.18
#